data_AF-A0A8S3I230-F1
#
_entry.id   AF-A0A8S3I230-F1
#
_cell.length_a   1.000
_cell.length_b   1.000
_cell.length_c   1.000
_cell.angle_alpha   90.00
_cell.angle_beta   90.00
_cell.angle_gamma   90.00
#
_symmetry.space_group_name_H-M   'P 1'
#
loop_
_entity.id
_entity.type
_entity.pdbx_description
1 polymer ?
#
loop_
_entity_poly.entity_id
_entity_poly.type
_entity_poly.pdbx_seq_one_letter_code
_entity_poly.pdbx_strand_id
1 'polypeptide(L)'
;MTEQFSIPTVYQWLDTVIASLDCYTWAFSQGYLNPLLFQDNHQQSHLIVALLDFITKVSMSTLYDIVTYFPPSTQTHVFTPTDISQFETAKCTVIVRLLNFITALWSKYPQDTLRAFDSSFYNNDLTTLILTCVFNPTQLGFDINNEEINKKLPERIRSLLKSLTTHLPDQLLQSFYDIALKMTKTDG
;
A
#
# COMPACT_ATOMS: atom_id res chain seq x y z
N MET A 1 16.95 -9.85 -8.55
CA MET A 1 16.84 -8.99 -9.75
C MET A 1 18.24 -8.76 -10.28
N THR A 2 18.54 -9.23 -11.49
CA THR A 2 19.83 -9.01 -12.20
C THR A 2 19.72 -7.86 -13.22
N GLU A 3 18.55 -7.25 -13.33
CA GLU A 3 18.25 -6.18 -14.27
C GLU A 3 18.69 -4.83 -13.71
N GLN A 4 19.22 -3.97 -14.58
CA GLN A 4 19.56 -2.59 -14.23
C GLN A 4 18.29 -1.77 -14.01
N PHE A 5 18.38 -0.72 -13.19
CA PHE A 5 17.27 0.20 -12.98
C PHE A 5 16.81 0.82 -14.31
N SER A 6 15.50 0.82 -14.53
CA SER A 6 14.87 1.60 -15.59
C SER A 6 13.52 2.13 -15.12
N ILE A 7 13.22 3.39 -15.44
CA ILE A 7 11.93 4.02 -15.11
C ILE A 7 10.75 3.24 -15.71
N PRO A 8 10.78 2.83 -17.01
CA PRO A 8 9.69 2.03 -17.58
C PRO A 8 9.44 0.72 -16.83
N THR A 9 10.49 0.04 -16.37
CA THR A 9 10.34 -1.20 -15.59
C THR A 9 9.61 -0.95 -14.27
N VAL A 10 9.94 0.14 -13.57
CA VAL A 10 9.26 0.52 -12.31
C VAL A 10 7.79 0.82 -12.57
N TYR A 11 7.47 1.57 -13.63
CA TYR A 11 6.08 1.86 -13.98
C TYR A 11 5.30 0.62 -14.39
N GLN A 12 5.88 -0.23 -15.22
CA GLN A 12 5.23 -1.47 -15.62
C GLN A 12 4.93 -2.37 -14.42
N TRP A 13 5.83 -2.41 -13.43
CA TRP A 13 5.58 -3.13 -12.19
C TRP A 13 4.44 -2.50 -11.38
N LEU A 14 4.42 -1.17 -11.20
CA LEU A 14 3.32 -0.46 -10.51
C LEU A 14 1.98 -0.68 -11.22
N ASP A 15 1.92 -0.57 -12.54
CA ASP A 15 0.72 -0.80 -13.35
C ASP A 15 0.21 -2.24 -13.21
N THR A 16 1.12 -3.22 -13.18
CA THR A 16 0.77 -4.63 -12.97
C THR A 16 0.16 -4.83 -11.59
N VAL A 17 0.71 -4.18 -10.56
CA VAL A 17 0.15 -4.21 -9.19
C VAL A 17 -1.23 -3.54 -9.16
N ILE A 18 -1.42 -2.39 -9.81
CA ILE A 18 -2.71 -1.69 -9.91
C ILE A 18 -3.76 -2.60 -10.56
N ALA A 19 -3.44 -3.15 -11.73
CA ALA A 19 -4.36 -4.02 -12.47
C ALA A 19 -4.73 -5.28 -11.65
N SER A 20 -3.75 -5.87 -10.98
CA SER A 20 -3.99 -7.03 -10.11
C SER A 20 -4.90 -6.66 -8.95
N LEU A 21 -4.63 -5.55 -8.25
CA LEU A 21 -5.45 -5.07 -7.15
C LEU A 21 -6.89 -4.79 -7.60
N ASP A 22 -7.11 -4.17 -8.76
CA ASP A 22 -8.46 -3.91 -9.28
C ASP A 22 -9.21 -5.23 -9.57
N CYS A 23 -8.57 -6.19 -10.23
CA CYS A 23 -9.15 -7.51 -10.51
C CYS A 23 -9.50 -8.27 -9.24
N TYR A 24 -8.56 -8.38 -8.30
CA TYR A 24 -8.78 -9.09 -7.04
C TYR A 24 -9.83 -8.39 -6.17
N THR A 25 -9.76 -7.07 -6.03
CA THR A 25 -10.76 -6.30 -5.27
C THR A 25 -12.15 -6.56 -5.81
N TRP A 26 -12.34 -6.47 -7.13
CA TRP A 26 -13.63 -6.75 -7.76
C TRP A 26 -14.09 -8.19 -7.50
N ALA A 27 -13.22 -9.18 -7.71
CA ALA A 27 -13.57 -10.59 -7.54
C ALA A 27 -13.96 -10.94 -6.09
N PHE A 28 -13.25 -10.40 -5.09
CA PHE A 28 -13.64 -10.51 -3.69
C PHE A 28 -14.96 -9.78 -3.40
N SER A 29 -15.13 -8.54 -3.88
CA SER A 29 -16.37 -7.80 -3.71
C SER A 29 -17.60 -8.51 -4.30
N GLN A 30 -17.46 -9.19 -5.44
CA GLN A 30 -18.52 -10.04 -6.02
C GLN A 30 -18.67 -11.38 -5.31
N GLY A 31 -17.59 -11.85 -4.68
CA GLY A 31 -17.55 -13.10 -3.91
C GLY A 31 -17.27 -14.33 -4.75
N TYR A 32 -16.60 -14.13 -5.89
CA TYR A 32 -16.03 -15.20 -6.69
C TYR A 32 -14.78 -15.80 -6.05
N LEU A 33 -14.13 -15.06 -5.16
CA LEU A 33 -12.94 -15.49 -4.42
C LEU A 33 -13.18 -15.40 -2.91
N ASN A 34 -12.43 -16.20 -2.15
CA ASN A 34 -12.40 -16.19 -0.69
C ASN A 34 -10.95 -15.97 -0.19
N PRO A 35 -10.70 -15.08 0.80
CA PRO A 35 -9.34 -14.75 1.25
C PRO A 35 -8.50 -15.95 1.69
N LEU A 36 -9.13 -17.05 2.12
CA LEU A 36 -8.45 -18.29 2.49
C LEU A 36 -7.61 -18.88 1.36
N LEU A 37 -7.81 -18.46 0.10
CA LEU A 37 -6.92 -18.82 -1.01
C LEU A 37 -5.47 -18.36 -0.79
N PHE A 38 -5.25 -17.36 0.07
CA PHE A 38 -3.92 -16.92 0.45
C PHE A 38 -3.32 -17.71 1.62
N GLN A 39 -4.14 -18.35 2.47
CA GLN A 39 -3.76 -18.91 3.78
C GLN A 39 -2.51 -19.81 3.76
N ASP A 40 -2.42 -20.74 2.80
CA ASP A 40 -1.29 -21.69 2.72
C ASP A 40 -0.17 -21.21 1.78
N ASN A 41 -0.41 -20.10 1.07
CA ASN A 41 0.39 -19.67 -0.07
C ASN A 41 0.86 -18.21 0.03
N HIS A 42 0.94 -17.61 1.22
CA HIS A 42 1.38 -16.21 1.36
C HIS A 42 2.74 -15.93 0.71
N GLN A 43 3.68 -16.87 0.82
CA GLN A 43 5.00 -16.76 0.19
C GLN A 43 5.03 -17.18 -1.29
N GLN A 44 3.96 -17.79 -1.79
CA GLN A 44 3.83 -18.22 -3.19
C GLN A 44 2.91 -17.31 -4.01
N SER A 45 2.01 -16.57 -3.36
CA SER A 45 1.12 -15.63 -4.03
C SER A 45 1.94 -14.43 -4.49
N HIS A 46 2.15 -14.36 -5.79
CA HIS A 46 2.85 -13.23 -6.42
C HIS A 46 2.21 -11.88 -6.07
N LEU A 47 0.88 -11.83 -5.88
CA LEU A 47 0.21 -10.62 -5.42
C LEU A 47 0.68 -10.24 -4.02
N ILE A 48 0.57 -11.15 -3.04
CA ILE A 48 0.89 -10.81 -1.65
C ILE A 48 2.37 -10.44 -1.50
N VAL A 49 3.26 -11.16 -2.18
CA VAL A 49 4.70 -10.81 -2.23
C VAL A 49 4.90 -9.41 -2.82
N ALA A 50 4.25 -9.08 -3.94
CA ALA A 50 4.35 -7.75 -4.53
C ALA A 50 3.77 -6.65 -3.63
N LEU A 51 2.69 -6.91 -2.90
CA LEU A 51 2.12 -5.95 -1.94
C LEU A 51 3.04 -5.74 -0.74
N LEU A 52 3.65 -6.80 -0.21
CA LEU A 52 4.65 -6.69 0.86
C LEU A 52 5.86 -5.88 0.40
N ASP A 53 6.39 -6.16 -0.79
CA ASP A 53 7.48 -5.37 -1.39
C ASP A 53 7.06 -3.91 -1.59
N PHE A 54 5.83 -3.66 -2.07
CA PHE A 54 5.32 -2.30 -2.22
C PHE A 54 5.26 -1.56 -0.87
N ILE A 55 4.62 -2.18 0.13
CA ILE A 55 4.43 -1.60 1.46
C ILE A 55 5.79 -1.26 2.09
N THR A 56 6.73 -2.20 2.06
CA THR A 56 8.00 -2.11 2.80
C THR A 56 9.08 -1.32 2.07
N LYS A 57 9.10 -1.31 0.73
CA LYS A 57 10.19 -0.71 -0.06
C LYS A 57 9.77 0.48 -0.91
N VAL A 58 8.50 0.60 -1.28
CA VAL A 58 8.07 1.58 -2.30
C VAL A 58 7.19 2.67 -1.73
N SER A 59 6.27 2.34 -0.84
CA SER A 59 5.17 3.22 -0.42
C SER A 59 5.64 4.55 0.17
N MET A 60 6.73 4.53 0.96
CA MET A 60 7.34 5.70 1.60
C MET A 60 8.56 6.25 0.84
N SER A 61 8.97 5.59 -0.25
CA SER A 61 10.19 5.89 -0.97
C SER A 61 9.97 6.95 -2.05
N THR A 62 10.98 7.79 -2.26
CA THR A 62 11.09 8.66 -3.44
C THR A 62 11.62 7.86 -4.63
N LEU A 63 11.50 8.40 -5.85
CA LEU A 63 12.06 7.74 -7.04
C LEU A 63 13.58 7.52 -6.91
N TYR A 64 14.29 8.41 -6.21
CA TYR A 64 15.72 8.26 -5.94
C TYR A 64 16.02 7.10 -4.99
N ASP A 65 15.19 6.91 -3.95
CA ASP A 65 15.32 5.78 -3.05
C ASP A 65 15.08 4.46 -3.80
N ILE A 66 14.15 4.43 -4.76
CA ILE A 66 13.87 3.23 -5.57
C ILE A 66 15.11 2.73 -6.31
N VAL A 67 15.92 3.63 -6.86
CA VAL A 67 17.16 3.28 -7.58
C VAL A 67 18.09 2.45 -6.69
N THR A 68 18.12 2.71 -5.38
CA THR A 68 19.02 2.04 -4.45
C THR A 68 18.71 0.56 -4.24
N TYR A 69 17.49 0.11 -4.59
CA TYR A 69 17.12 -1.30 -4.53
C TYR A 69 17.62 -2.11 -5.73
N PHE A 70 18.14 -1.46 -6.77
CA PHE A 70 18.70 -2.12 -7.95
C PHE A 70 20.21 -2.31 -7.80
N PRO A 71 20.81 -3.27 -8.53
CA PRO A 71 22.25 -3.44 -8.55
C PRO A 71 22.97 -2.12 -8.88
N PRO A 72 24.12 -1.82 -8.23
CA PRO A 72 24.84 -0.57 -8.45
C PRO A 72 25.12 -0.37 -9.95
N SER A 73 24.70 0.78 -10.47
CA SER A 73 25.02 1.21 -11.82
C SER A 73 26.17 2.23 -11.75
N THR A 74 26.99 2.30 -12.80
CA THR A 74 28.00 3.37 -12.96
C THR A 74 27.39 4.70 -13.41
N GLN A 75 26.07 4.74 -13.64
CA GLN A 75 25.36 5.90 -14.16
C GLN A 75 24.71 6.69 -13.01
N THR A 76 24.94 7.99 -12.97
CA THR A 76 24.17 8.89 -12.13
C THR A 76 22.77 9.05 -12.73
N HIS A 77 21.75 8.64 -12.00
CA HIS A 77 20.36 8.79 -12.43
C HIS A 77 19.89 10.23 -12.18
N VAL A 78 19.57 10.95 -13.25
CA VAL A 78 18.95 12.28 -13.20
C VAL A 78 17.51 12.14 -13.70
N PHE A 79 16.55 12.43 -12.84
CA PHE A 79 15.13 12.37 -13.15
C PHE A 79 14.57 13.73 -13.51
N THR A 80 13.70 13.78 -14.50
CA THR A 80 12.96 15.00 -14.82
C THR A 80 11.85 15.20 -13.78
N PRO A 81 11.36 16.45 -13.59
CA PRO A 81 10.18 16.69 -12.76
C PRO A 81 8.96 15.85 -13.16
N THR A 82 8.82 15.57 -14.47
CA THR A 82 7.77 14.71 -15.01
C THR A 82 7.92 13.27 -14.53
N ASP A 83 9.14 12.72 -14.52
CA ASP A 83 9.38 11.36 -14.03
C ASP A 83 9.00 11.23 -12.55
N ILE A 84 9.38 12.21 -11.73
CA ILE A 84 9.06 12.21 -10.30
C ILE A 84 7.53 12.26 -10.10
N SER A 85 6.86 13.19 -10.79
CA SER A 85 5.40 13.36 -10.67
C SER A 85 4.61 12.14 -11.16
N GLN A 86 5.05 11.49 -12.24
CA GLN A 86 4.44 10.26 -12.75
C GLN A 86 4.61 9.11 -11.76
N PHE A 87 5.80 8.96 -11.18
CA PHE A 87 6.06 7.96 -10.13
C PHE A 87 5.19 8.20 -8.89
N GLU A 88 5.11 9.43 -8.39
CA GLU A 88 4.25 9.76 -7.25
C GLU A 88 2.78 9.47 -7.55
N THR A 89 2.30 9.83 -8.75
CA THR A 89 0.93 9.54 -9.17
C THR A 89 0.63 8.04 -9.22
N ALA A 90 1.53 7.25 -9.80
CA ALA A 90 1.38 5.79 -9.87
C ALA A 90 1.46 5.16 -8.48
N LYS A 91 2.42 5.58 -7.64
CA LYS A 91 2.57 5.13 -6.25
C LYS A 91 1.32 5.43 -5.42
N CYS A 92 0.80 6.65 -5.47
CA CYS A 92 -0.45 7.03 -4.81
C CYS A 92 -1.65 6.23 -5.32
N THR A 93 -1.69 5.90 -6.60
CA THR A 93 -2.73 5.04 -7.16
C THR A 93 -2.67 3.63 -6.56
N VAL A 94 -1.48 3.02 -6.46
CA VAL A 94 -1.32 1.72 -5.78
C VAL A 94 -1.78 1.80 -4.33
N ILE A 95 -1.41 2.85 -3.58
CA ILE A 95 -1.86 3.05 -2.19
C ILE A 95 -3.39 3.03 -2.13
N VAL A 96 -4.06 3.84 -2.95
CA VAL A 96 -5.54 3.89 -2.97
C VAL A 96 -6.15 2.52 -3.29
N ARG A 97 -5.57 1.77 -4.24
CA ARG A 97 -6.05 0.44 -4.60
C ARG A 97 -5.81 -0.59 -3.49
N LEU A 98 -4.68 -0.51 -2.79
CA LEU A 98 -4.38 -1.34 -1.64
C LEU A 98 -5.37 -1.09 -0.49
N LEU A 99 -5.67 0.18 -0.17
CA LEU A 99 -6.65 0.51 0.87
C LEU A 99 -8.05 -0.04 0.53
N ASN A 100 -8.47 0.05 -0.74
CA ASN A 100 -9.75 -0.52 -1.19
C ASN A 100 -9.76 -2.04 -1.11
N PHE A 101 -8.67 -2.69 -1.53
CA PHE A 101 -8.51 -4.14 -1.47
C PHE A 101 -8.64 -4.64 -0.03
N ILE A 102 -7.90 -4.04 0.91
CA ILE A 102 -7.97 -4.39 2.33
C ILE A 102 -9.39 -4.16 2.86
N THR A 103 -10.02 -3.02 2.51
CA THR A 103 -11.40 -2.72 2.92
C THR A 103 -12.37 -3.79 2.41
N ALA A 104 -12.26 -4.21 1.15
CA ALA A 104 -13.14 -5.21 0.54
C ALA A 104 -13.02 -6.58 1.23
N LEU A 105 -11.79 -6.99 1.57
CA LEU A 105 -11.52 -8.22 2.32
C LEU A 105 -12.19 -8.18 3.70
N TRP A 106 -11.90 -7.14 4.49
CA TRP A 106 -12.42 -7.05 5.85
C TRP A 106 -13.93 -6.82 5.92
N SER A 107 -14.51 -6.07 4.98
CA SER A 107 -15.94 -5.78 4.98
C SER A 107 -16.79 -7.01 4.64
N LYS A 108 -16.27 -7.92 3.81
CA LYS A 108 -17.03 -9.09 3.34
C LYS A 108 -16.62 -10.39 4.01
N TYR A 109 -15.36 -10.51 4.41
CA TYR A 109 -14.75 -11.75 4.89
C TYR A 109 -13.90 -11.53 6.15
N PRO A 110 -14.40 -10.92 7.23
CA PRO A 110 -13.54 -10.53 8.36
C PRO A 110 -12.81 -11.72 9.00
N GLN A 111 -13.50 -12.84 9.24
CA GLN A 111 -12.91 -14.02 9.86
C GLN A 111 -11.93 -14.74 8.93
N ASP A 112 -12.29 -14.88 7.65
CA ASP A 112 -11.42 -15.54 6.66
C ASP A 112 -10.21 -14.68 6.31
N THR A 113 -10.36 -13.35 6.32
CA THR A 113 -9.25 -12.41 6.16
C THR A 113 -8.28 -12.52 7.32
N LEU A 114 -8.77 -12.57 8.55
CA LEU A 114 -7.93 -12.76 9.74
C LEU A 114 -7.19 -14.11 9.72
N ARG A 115 -7.83 -15.16 9.19
CA ARG A 115 -7.21 -16.48 9.07
C ARG A 115 -6.22 -16.58 7.92
N ALA A 116 -6.49 -15.87 6.83
CA ALA A 116 -5.57 -15.77 5.73
C ALA A 116 -4.35 -14.97 6.16
N PHE A 117 -4.49 -13.69 6.48
CA PHE A 117 -3.35 -12.81 6.69
C PHE A 117 -2.83 -12.85 8.13
N ASP A 118 -1.52 -13.06 8.28
CA ASP A 118 -0.83 -13.02 9.56
C ASP A 118 -0.21 -11.63 9.87
N SER A 119 0.56 -11.55 10.95
CA SER A 119 1.27 -10.33 11.35
C SER A 119 2.36 -9.89 10.37
N SER A 120 2.77 -10.74 9.42
CA SER A 120 3.72 -10.34 8.37
C SER A 120 3.09 -9.38 7.36
N PHE A 121 1.79 -9.55 7.08
CA PHE A 121 1.03 -8.62 6.24
C PHE A 121 0.55 -7.40 7.02
N TYR A 122 -0.02 -7.59 8.21
CA TYR A 122 -0.42 -6.49 9.10
C TYR A 122 0.75 -5.99 9.97
N ASN A 123 1.83 -5.62 9.29
CA ASN A 123 3.07 -5.15 9.92
C ASN A 123 3.06 -3.64 10.20
N ASN A 124 4.12 -3.17 10.86
CA ASN A 124 4.28 -1.75 11.19
C ASN A 124 4.37 -0.85 9.98
N ASP A 125 4.87 -1.34 8.83
CA ASP A 125 5.00 -0.54 7.60
C ASP A 125 3.62 -0.28 6.98
N LEU A 126 2.72 -1.28 6.96
CA LEU A 126 1.34 -1.09 6.52
C LEU A 126 0.60 -0.11 7.44
N THR A 127 0.77 -0.26 8.76
CA THR A 127 0.18 0.65 9.73
C THR A 127 0.70 2.07 9.56
N THR A 128 2.01 2.23 9.41
CA THR A 128 2.66 3.51 9.13
C THR A 128 2.13 4.12 7.84
N LEU A 129 2.00 3.34 6.76
CA LEU A 129 1.43 3.80 5.50
C LEU A 129 0.00 4.33 5.67
N ILE A 130 -0.88 3.57 6.33
CA ILE A 130 -2.27 3.97 6.57
C ILE A 130 -2.32 5.26 7.38
N LEU A 131 -1.53 5.35 8.46
CA LEU A 131 -1.49 6.53 9.32
C LEU A 131 -0.89 7.75 8.62
N THR A 132 0.14 7.59 7.78
CA THR A 132 0.68 8.67 6.95
C THR A 132 -0.38 9.20 5.98
N CYS A 133 -1.25 8.33 5.44
CA CYS A 133 -2.39 8.79 4.63
C CYS A 133 -3.36 9.70 5.44
N VAL A 134 -3.44 9.53 6.77
CA VAL A 134 -4.26 10.36 7.66
C VAL A 134 -3.56 11.65 8.03
N PHE A 135 -2.33 11.57 8.52
CA PHE A 135 -1.62 12.69 9.14
C PHE A 135 -0.89 13.57 8.13
N ASN A 136 -0.29 12.97 7.09
CA ASN A 136 0.54 13.70 6.13
C ASN A 136 0.51 13.03 4.73
N PRO A 137 -0.63 13.05 4.03
CA PRO A 137 -0.74 12.42 2.72
C PRO A 137 0.21 13.04 1.68
N THR A 138 0.58 14.31 1.82
CA THR A 138 1.57 14.97 0.95
C THR A 138 2.95 14.31 1.01
N GLN A 139 3.35 13.75 2.16
CA GLN A 139 4.60 12.98 2.28
C GLN A 139 4.63 11.75 1.36
N LEU A 140 3.47 11.20 1.01
CA LEU A 140 3.34 10.06 0.12
C LEU A 140 3.32 10.47 -1.36
N GLY A 141 3.25 11.76 -1.67
CA GLY A 141 3.09 12.30 -3.02
C GLY A 141 1.64 12.55 -3.42
N PHE A 142 0.67 12.51 -2.49
CA PHE A 142 -0.72 12.87 -2.82
C PHE A 142 -0.82 14.38 -3.08
N ASP A 143 -1.32 14.73 -4.26
CA ASP A 143 -1.71 16.11 -4.55
C ASP A 143 -3.03 16.45 -3.85
N ILE A 144 -2.94 17.02 -2.65
CA ILE A 144 -4.10 17.45 -1.86
C ILE A 144 -4.82 18.66 -2.47
N ASN A 145 -4.23 19.34 -3.46
CA ASN A 145 -4.91 20.40 -4.19
C ASN A 145 -5.83 19.84 -5.29
N ASN A 146 -5.63 18.58 -5.68
CA ASN A 146 -6.54 17.87 -6.56
C ASN A 146 -7.86 17.59 -5.81
N GLU A 147 -8.94 18.17 -6.30
CA GLU A 147 -10.27 18.07 -5.68
C GLU A 147 -10.76 16.63 -5.52
N GLU A 148 -10.44 15.75 -6.46
CA GLU A 148 -10.83 14.35 -6.40
C GLU A 148 -10.10 13.62 -5.27
N ILE A 149 -8.78 13.83 -5.14
CA ILE A 149 -7.97 13.22 -4.09
C ILE A 149 -8.42 13.75 -2.72
N ASN A 150 -8.57 15.07 -2.59
CA ASN A 150 -8.95 15.73 -1.34
C ASN A 150 -10.32 15.24 -0.81
N LYS A 151 -11.26 14.89 -1.72
CA LYS A 151 -12.56 14.33 -1.32
C LYS A 151 -12.52 12.82 -1.08
N LYS A 152 -11.93 12.06 -2.01
CA LYS A 152 -12.05 10.59 -2.01
C LYS A 152 -11.08 9.92 -1.04
N LEU A 153 -9.89 10.48 -0.81
CA LEU A 153 -8.91 9.87 0.08
C LEU A 153 -9.42 9.77 1.54
N PRO A 154 -9.97 10.85 2.15
CA PRO A 154 -10.55 10.75 3.49
C PRO A 154 -11.70 9.75 3.60
N GLU A 155 -12.57 9.66 2.59
CA GLU A 155 -13.68 8.69 2.57
C GLU A 155 -13.18 7.24 2.56
N ARG A 156 -12.15 6.95 1.75
CA ARG A 156 -11.54 5.63 1.67
C ARG A 156 -10.86 5.23 2.97
N ILE A 157 -10.07 6.13 3.54
CA ILE A 157 -9.42 5.93 4.85
C ILE A 157 -10.49 5.67 5.92
N ARG A 158 -11.55 6.48 5.96
CA ARG A 158 -12.64 6.30 6.94
C ARG A 158 -13.29 4.92 6.80
N SER A 159 -13.57 4.48 5.57
CA SER A 159 -14.13 3.15 5.32
C SER A 159 -13.20 2.04 5.78
N LEU A 160 -11.91 2.16 5.48
CA LEU A 160 -10.89 1.21 5.91
C LEU A 160 -10.82 1.15 7.44
N LEU A 161 -10.61 2.29 8.11
CA LEU A 161 -10.46 2.35 9.56
C LEU A 161 -11.70 1.83 10.28
N LYS A 162 -12.91 2.12 9.78
CA LYS A 162 -14.14 1.54 10.30
C LYS A 162 -14.14 0.02 10.18
N SER A 163 -13.72 -0.53 9.04
CA SER A 163 -13.64 -1.97 8.82
C SER A 163 -12.60 -2.63 9.73
N LEU A 164 -11.41 -2.01 9.87
CA LEU A 164 -10.33 -2.51 10.72
C LEU A 164 -10.71 -2.45 12.19
N THR A 165 -11.19 -1.32 12.71
CA THR A 165 -11.59 -1.19 14.13
C THR A 165 -12.74 -2.11 14.55
N THR A 166 -13.57 -2.55 13.60
CA THR A 166 -14.66 -3.49 13.88
C THR A 166 -14.18 -4.95 13.96
N HIS A 167 -13.07 -5.29 13.29
CA HIS A 167 -12.72 -6.68 13.01
C HIS A 167 -11.28 -7.09 13.34
N LEU A 168 -10.35 -6.15 13.51
CA LEU A 168 -8.98 -6.47 13.91
C LEU A 168 -8.95 -7.00 15.35
N PRO A 169 -8.07 -7.98 15.63
CA PRO A 169 -7.72 -8.34 17.00
C PRO A 169 -7.16 -7.15 17.79
N ASP A 170 -7.47 -7.10 19.09
CA ASP A 170 -7.03 -6.02 19.99
C ASP A 170 -5.52 -5.77 19.94
N GLN A 171 -4.70 -6.81 19.83
CA GLN A 171 -3.23 -6.68 19.75
C GLN A 171 -2.78 -5.86 18.52
N LEU A 172 -3.41 -6.07 17.36
CA LEU A 172 -3.11 -5.31 16.14
C LEU A 172 -3.71 -3.90 16.20
N LEU A 173 -4.83 -3.71 16.89
CA LEU A 173 -5.36 -2.37 17.14
C LEU A 173 -4.45 -1.57 18.09
N GLN A 174 -3.88 -2.20 19.11
CA GLN A 174 -2.94 -1.52 20.02
C GLN A 174 -1.68 -1.06 19.30
N SER A 175 -1.08 -1.88 18.42
CA SER A 175 0.07 -1.44 17.63
C SER A 175 -0.28 -0.24 16.73
N PHE A 176 -1.51 -0.20 16.20
CA PHE A 176 -2.03 0.93 15.45
C PHE A 176 -2.10 2.21 16.29
N TYR A 177 -2.63 2.13 17.51
CA TYR A 177 -2.66 3.27 18.45
C TYR A 177 -1.27 3.73 18.87
N ASP A 178 -0.36 2.80 19.16
CA ASP A 178 1.00 3.12 19.57
C ASP A 178 1.78 3.88 18.49
N ILE A 179 1.65 3.46 17.23
CA ILE A 179 2.28 4.14 16.10
C ILE A 179 1.64 5.51 15.88
N ALA A 180 0.31 5.62 15.96
CA ALA A 180 -0.38 6.90 15.84
C ALA A 180 0.08 7.90 16.93
N LEU A 181 0.20 7.45 18.18
CA LEU A 181 0.72 8.28 19.28
C LEU A 181 2.15 8.75 19.03
N LYS A 182 3.02 7.90 18.49
CA LYS A 182 4.39 8.30 18.14
C LYS A 182 4.40 9.39 17.07
N MET A 183 3.60 9.24 16.00
CA MET A 183 3.51 10.22 14.92
C MET A 183 3.07 11.60 15.43
N THR A 184 2.07 11.65 16.31
CA THR A 184 1.59 12.93 16.90
C THR A 184 2.60 13.64 17.82
N LYS A 185 3.63 12.94 18.31
CA LYS A 185 4.65 13.50 19.22
C LYS A 185 5.88 14.01 18.49
N THR A 186 6.07 13.65 17.22
CA THR A 186 7.22 14.03 16.40
C THR A 186 7.10 15.41 15.73
N ASP A 187 5.92 16.06 15.81
CA ASP A 187 5.66 17.39 15.23
C ASP A 187 5.90 18.54 16.26
N GLY A 188 6.84 18.37 17.20
CA GLY A 188 7.20 19.36 18.22
C GLY A 188 8.64 19.85 18.13
#